data_AF-X1NU19-F1
#
_entry.id   AF-X1NU19-F1
#
_cell.length_a   1.000
_cell.length_b   1.000
_cell.length_c   1.000
_cell.angle_alpha   90.00
_cell.angle_beta   90.00
_cell.angle_gamma   90.00
#
_symmetry.space_group_name_H-M   'P 1'
#
loop_
_entity.id
_entity.type
_entity.pdbx_description
1 polymer ?
#
loop_
_entity_poly.entity_id
_entity_poly.type
_entity_poly.pdbx_seq_one_letter_code
_entity_poly.pdbx_strand_id
1 'polypeptide(L)'
;RTVSTRDLNQTPELPLIEVQLNARLLGKRMSYTITHESFDSLTSCWSNPSHRLKWNSIFVLPAWLKVWWQELGAGAELHLDAIRQEKEVIGIAPLLVREGRASLIGSADVCDYLDFVIAPGREKDFFNLLLDDLRQKGVNHLDLRPLRPDSTVLTSLA
;
A
#
# COMPACT_ATOMS: atom_id res chain seq x y z
N ARG A 1 -82.50 -16.75 1.43
CA ARG A 1 -82.47 -15.75 0.33
C ARG A 1 -81.13 -15.02 0.45
N THR A 2 -80.08 -15.67 -0.08
CA THR A 2 -79.41 -15.34 -1.36
C THR A 2 -78.56 -14.08 -1.25
N VAL A 3 -77.28 -14.25 -0.91
CA VAL A 3 -76.22 -13.27 -1.16
C VAL A 3 -75.56 -13.67 -2.48
N SER A 4 -75.57 -12.70 -3.38
CA SER A 4 -75.12 -12.75 -4.76
C SER A 4 -73.61 -12.82 -4.87
N THR A 5 -73.17 -13.63 -5.82
CA THR A 5 -71.84 -13.69 -6.43
C THR A 5 -71.31 -12.30 -6.81
N ARG A 6 -70.03 -12.04 -6.51
CA ARG A 6 -69.22 -10.99 -7.14
C ARG A 6 -67.81 -11.52 -7.43
N ASP A 7 -67.52 -11.60 -8.72
CA ASP A 7 -66.29 -11.23 -9.40
C ASP A 7 -64.94 -11.59 -8.74
N LEU A 8 -64.41 -12.75 -9.15
CA LEU A 8 -62.98 -13.03 -9.13
C LEU A 8 -62.44 -12.80 -10.55
N ASN A 9 -61.98 -11.59 -10.84
CA ASN A 9 -61.01 -11.32 -11.91
C ASN A 9 -60.49 -9.88 -11.81
N GLN A 10 -59.60 -9.63 -10.84
CA GLN A 10 -58.71 -8.46 -10.85
C GLN A 10 -57.34 -8.91 -10.32
N THR A 11 -56.41 -9.17 -11.24
CA THR A 11 -54.97 -9.17 -10.96
C THR A 11 -54.58 -7.77 -10.51
N PRO A 12 -53.96 -7.59 -9.33
CA PRO A 12 -53.49 -6.27 -8.93
C PRO A 12 -52.22 -5.93 -9.73
N GLU A 13 -52.31 -4.93 -10.61
CA GLU A 13 -51.15 -4.21 -11.11
C GLU A 13 -50.44 -3.56 -9.91
N LEU A 14 -49.20 -3.97 -9.66
CA LEU A 14 -48.34 -3.30 -8.68
C LEU A 14 -47.95 -1.93 -9.25
N PRO A 15 -48.07 -0.84 -8.47
CA PRO A 15 -47.63 0.47 -8.94
C PRO A 15 -46.12 0.46 -9.14
N LEU A 16 -45.69 0.89 -10.33
CA LEU A 16 -44.30 1.21 -10.65
C LEU A 16 -43.81 2.32 -9.71
N ILE A 17 -43.11 1.93 -8.65
CA ILE A 17 -42.29 2.87 -7.89
C ILE A 17 -41.00 3.04 -8.71
N GLU A 18 -40.98 4.06 -9.57
CA GLU A 18 -39.74 4.63 -10.07
C GLU A 18 -38.94 5.14 -8.87
N VAL A 19 -38.01 4.32 -8.38
CA VAL A 19 -36.99 4.77 -7.45
C VAL A 19 -36.00 5.61 -8.25
N GLN A 20 -36.24 6.92 -8.30
CA GLN A 20 -35.26 7.90 -8.72
C GLN A 20 -34.06 7.82 -7.77
N LEU A 21 -33.04 7.05 -8.16
CA LEU A 21 -31.73 7.00 -7.52
C LEU A 21 -30.97 8.31 -7.80
N ASN A 22 -31.39 9.39 -7.15
CA ASN A 22 -30.60 10.62 -7.14
C ASN A 22 -29.69 10.65 -5.90
N ALA A 23 -28.40 10.46 -6.21
CA ALA A 23 -27.23 11.05 -5.56
C ALA A 23 -26.89 10.59 -4.13
N ARG A 24 -25.86 9.72 -4.05
CA ARG A 24 -24.77 9.91 -3.09
C ARG A 24 -23.45 9.68 -3.82
N LEU A 25 -22.70 10.77 -4.01
CA LEU A 25 -21.27 10.85 -4.32
C LEU A 25 -20.73 9.65 -5.14
N LEU A 26 -20.45 9.85 -6.42
CA LEU A 26 -19.34 9.10 -7.04
C LEU A 26 -18.10 9.44 -6.21
N GLY A 27 -17.84 8.64 -5.17
CA GLY A 27 -16.59 8.70 -4.44
C GLY A 27 -15.51 8.56 -5.49
N LYS A 28 -14.71 9.62 -5.67
CA LYS A 28 -13.56 9.60 -6.57
C LYS A 28 -12.81 8.30 -6.24
N ARG A 29 -12.79 7.35 -7.18
CA ARG A 29 -12.11 6.08 -6.96
C ARG A 29 -10.64 6.45 -6.83
N MET A 30 -10.12 6.40 -5.61
CA MET A 30 -8.75 6.83 -5.35
C MET A 30 -7.81 5.91 -6.15
N SER A 31 -7.04 6.50 -7.06
CA SER A 31 -6.08 5.77 -7.88
C SER A 31 -4.74 5.71 -7.17
N TYR A 32 -4.18 4.51 -7.10
CA TYR A 32 -2.83 4.31 -6.61
C TYR A 32 -1.88 4.03 -7.76
N THR A 33 -0.64 4.49 -7.62
CA THR A 33 0.46 4.20 -8.54
C THR A 33 1.68 3.80 -7.76
N ILE A 34 2.53 3.01 -8.39
CA ILE A 34 3.85 2.63 -7.88
C ILE A 34 4.88 3.28 -8.80
N THR A 35 5.83 3.99 -8.21
CA THR A 35 6.92 4.64 -8.94
C THR A 35 8.26 4.14 -8.42
N HIS A 36 9.17 3.82 -9.34
CA HIS A 36 10.56 3.56 -9.01
C HIS A 36 11.24 4.86 -8.61
N GLU A 37 11.93 4.84 -7.48
CA GLU A 37 12.60 5.99 -6.88
C GLU A 37 14.12 5.83 -6.95
N SER A 38 14.82 6.97 -6.89
CA SER A 38 16.25 7.02 -6.66
C SER A 38 16.54 7.48 -5.23
N PHE A 39 17.78 7.34 -4.76
CA PHE A 39 18.14 7.90 -3.45
C PHE A 39 18.01 9.44 -3.39
N ASP A 40 18.10 10.12 -4.53
CA ASP A 40 17.93 11.58 -4.60
C ASP A 40 16.44 11.97 -4.54
N SER A 41 15.55 11.20 -5.18
CA SER A 41 14.10 11.41 -5.03
C SER A 41 13.61 11.03 -3.63
N LEU A 42 14.25 10.03 -3.00
CA LEU A 42 14.02 9.65 -1.62
C LEU A 42 14.43 10.78 -0.64
N THR A 43 15.58 11.42 -0.89
CA THR A 43 16.04 12.60 -0.14
C THR A 43 15.06 13.77 -0.28
N SER A 44 14.48 13.94 -1.48
CA SER A 44 13.44 14.93 -1.73
C SER A 44 12.15 14.60 -0.96
N CYS A 45 11.77 13.32 -0.87
CA CYS A 45 10.62 12.88 -0.09
C CYS A 45 10.81 13.10 1.41
N TRP A 46 12.02 12.85 1.93
CA TRP A 46 12.36 13.05 3.33
C TRP A 46 12.35 14.53 3.73
N SER A 47 12.87 15.40 2.86
CA SER A 47 12.94 16.85 3.11
C SER A 47 11.60 17.58 2.92
N ASN A 48 10.59 16.90 2.36
CA ASN A 48 9.29 17.52 2.06
C ASN A 48 8.33 17.41 3.27
N PRO A 49 8.03 18.52 3.98
CA PRO A 49 7.18 18.48 5.17
C PRO A 49 5.70 18.21 4.87
N SER A 50 5.27 18.29 3.60
CA SER A 50 3.91 17.92 3.20
C SER A 50 3.67 16.41 3.26
N HIS A 51 4.74 15.60 3.21
CA HIS A 51 4.64 14.16 3.34
C HIS A 51 4.51 13.78 4.82
N ARG A 52 3.53 12.94 5.13
CA ARG A 52 3.29 12.43 6.50
C ARG A 52 4.05 11.13 6.79
N LEU A 53 5.10 10.86 6.03
CA LEU A 53 5.89 9.64 6.10
C LEU A 53 6.61 9.53 7.45
N LYS A 54 6.57 8.35 8.06
CA LYS A 54 7.33 8.07 9.29
C LYS A 54 8.70 7.50 8.98
N TRP A 55 9.72 8.31 9.22
CA TRP A 55 11.13 7.94 9.19
C TRP A 55 11.58 7.54 10.61
N ASN A 56 11.14 6.36 11.05
CA ASN A 56 11.21 5.91 12.44
C ASN A 56 12.57 5.36 12.89
N SER A 57 13.57 5.29 12.00
CA SER A 57 14.90 4.74 12.27
C SER A 57 15.95 5.45 11.42
N ILE A 58 17.19 5.55 11.92
CA ILE A 58 18.32 6.05 11.14
C ILE A 58 18.60 5.15 9.92
N PHE A 59 18.31 3.86 10.05
CA PHE A 59 18.61 2.84 9.04
C PHE A 59 17.69 2.91 7.82
N VAL A 60 16.59 3.66 7.91
CA VAL A 60 15.69 3.93 6.77
C VAL A 60 15.88 5.33 6.19
N LEU A 61 16.83 6.13 6.70
CA LEU A 61 17.09 7.46 6.17
C LEU A 61 17.79 7.40 4.80
N PRO A 62 17.51 8.37 3.90
CA PRO A 62 18.02 8.32 2.52
C PRO A 62 19.55 8.23 2.44
N ALA A 63 20.26 9.00 3.26
CA ALA A 63 21.72 9.00 3.29
C ALA A 63 22.30 7.64 3.72
N TRP A 64 21.68 7.00 4.72
CA TRP A 64 22.11 5.67 5.18
C TRP A 64 21.85 4.61 4.11
N LEU A 65 20.62 4.57 3.58
CA LEU A 65 20.25 3.61 2.54
C LEU A 65 21.15 3.71 1.31
N LYS A 66 21.52 4.94 0.90
CA LYS A 66 22.43 5.18 -0.23
C LYS A 66 23.82 4.59 0.02
N VAL A 67 24.42 4.87 1.19
CA VAL A 67 25.75 4.37 1.54
C VAL A 67 25.72 2.85 1.67
N TRP A 68 24.74 2.29 2.40
CA TRP A 68 24.62 0.84 2.55
C TRP A 68 24.48 0.16 1.18
N TRP A 69 23.65 0.70 0.29
CA TRP A 69 23.47 0.16 -1.05
C TRP A 69 24.76 0.18 -1.87
N GLN A 70 25.52 1.27 -1.82
CA GLN A 70 26.79 1.41 -2.55
C GLN A 70 27.86 0.42 -2.08
N GLU A 71 27.93 0.16 -0.78
CA GLU A 71 28.98 -0.68 -0.20
C GLU A 71 28.62 -2.17 -0.16
N LEU A 72 27.34 -2.50 0.05
CA LEU A 72 26.88 -3.87 0.37
C LEU A 72 25.79 -4.40 -0.55
N GLY A 73 25.23 -3.56 -1.42
CA GLY A 73 24.15 -3.91 -2.35
C GLY A 73 24.58 -4.70 -3.59
N ALA A 74 25.89 -4.93 -3.78
CA ALA A 74 26.41 -5.61 -4.96
C ALA A 74 25.74 -6.98 -5.19
N GLY A 75 25.46 -7.30 -6.46
CA GLY A 75 24.79 -8.54 -6.85
C GLY A 75 23.31 -8.64 -6.46
N ALA A 76 22.68 -7.56 -5.99
CA ALA A 76 21.24 -7.44 -5.85
C ALA A 76 20.67 -6.47 -6.88
N GLU A 77 19.37 -6.59 -7.15
CA GLU A 77 18.60 -5.59 -7.87
C GLU A 77 18.01 -4.58 -6.88
N LEU A 78 18.16 -3.28 -7.18
CA LEU A 78 17.57 -2.22 -6.37
C LEU A 78 16.06 -2.17 -6.65
N HIS A 79 15.27 -2.27 -5.59
CA HIS A 79 13.82 -2.18 -5.65
C HIS A 79 13.34 -1.11 -4.67
N LEU A 80 13.66 0.14 -4.98
CA LEU A 80 13.30 1.29 -4.17
C LEU A 80 12.04 1.94 -4.75
N ASP A 81 10.87 1.59 -4.20
CA ASP A 81 9.59 1.98 -4.79
C ASP A 81 8.78 2.88 -3.85
N ALA A 82 8.10 3.87 -4.40
CA ALA A 82 7.11 4.67 -3.68
C ALA A 82 5.71 4.32 -4.15
N ILE A 83 4.81 4.14 -3.18
CA ILE A 83 3.38 3.99 -3.44
C ILE A 83 2.74 5.36 -3.24
N ARG A 84 1.95 5.77 -4.23
CA ARG A 84 1.33 7.09 -4.28
C ARG A 84 -0.18 6.95 -4.38
N GLN A 85 -0.88 7.81 -3.66
CA GLN A 85 -2.29 8.09 -3.92
C GLN A 85 -2.36 9.41 -4.67
N GLU A 86 -2.71 9.34 -5.95
CA GLU A 86 -2.60 10.47 -6.88
C GLU A 86 -1.16 11.05 -6.91
N LYS A 87 -0.91 12.19 -6.23
CA LYS A 87 0.41 12.83 -6.15
C LYS A 87 1.08 12.64 -4.78
N GLU A 88 0.33 12.20 -3.77
CA GLU A 88 0.82 12.07 -2.40
C GLU A 88 1.54 10.73 -2.22
N VAL A 89 2.77 10.74 -1.69
CA VAL A 89 3.47 9.53 -1.30
C VAL A 89 2.88 9.01 0.01
N ILE A 90 2.31 7.81 -0.02
CA ILE A 90 1.72 7.17 1.16
C ILE A 90 2.69 6.21 1.83
N GLY A 91 3.70 5.74 1.10
CA GLY A 91 4.77 4.94 1.67
C GLY A 91 5.89 4.64 0.67
N ILE A 92 7.02 4.20 1.20
CA ILE A 92 8.21 3.81 0.45
C ILE A 92 8.67 2.42 0.91
N ALA A 93 9.00 1.58 -0.07
CA ALA A 93 9.59 0.27 0.08
C ALA A 93 11.07 0.30 -0.29
N PRO A 94 11.99 0.42 0.68
CA PRO A 94 13.43 0.32 0.42
C PRO A 94 13.81 -1.17 0.37
N LEU A 95 13.57 -1.81 -0.78
CA LEU A 95 13.85 -3.23 -0.97
C LEU A 95 15.05 -3.46 -1.87
N LEU A 96 15.67 -4.62 -1.69
CA LEU A 96 16.56 -5.24 -2.64
C LEU A 96 16.01 -6.61 -3.01
N VAL A 97 16.31 -7.07 -4.23
CA VAL A 97 15.86 -8.38 -4.72
C VAL A 97 17.07 -9.22 -5.14
N ARG A 98 17.09 -10.47 -4.68
CA ARG A 98 18.06 -11.51 -5.10
C ARG A 98 17.30 -12.80 -5.35
N GLU A 99 17.46 -13.37 -6.55
CA GLU A 99 16.92 -14.70 -6.89
C GLU A 99 15.42 -14.88 -6.55
N GLY A 100 14.59 -13.87 -6.83
CA GLY A 100 13.14 -13.90 -6.55
C GLY A 100 12.76 -13.70 -5.08
N ARG A 101 13.71 -13.37 -4.21
CA ARG A 101 13.49 -12.97 -2.82
C ARG A 101 13.73 -11.48 -2.65
N ALA A 102 12.73 -10.78 -2.11
CA ALA A 102 12.88 -9.39 -1.68
C ALA A 102 13.29 -9.35 -0.20
N SER A 103 14.13 -8.38 0.17
CA SER A 103 14.40 -8.02 1.55
C SER A 103 14.57 -6.52 1.70
N LEU A 104 14.46 -5.99 2.92
CA LEU A 104 14.78 -4.59 3.19
C LEU A 104 16.26 -4.30 2.90
N ILE A 105 16.55 -3.11 2.38
CA ILE A 105 17.92 -2.62 2.23
C ILE A 105 18.52 -2.47 3.62
N GLY A 106 19.60 -3.19 3.88
CA GLY A 106 20.18 -3.34 5.22
C GLY A 106 20.59 -4.79 5.52
N SER A 107 21.16 -5.00 6.69
CA SER A 107 21.43 -6.35 7.21
C SER A 107 21.43 -6.33 8.75
N ALA A 108 21.18 -7.49 9.36
CA ALA A 108 21.23 -7.63 10.81
C ALA A 108 22.65 -7.44 11.40
N ASP A 109 23.70 -7.54 10.57
CA ASP A 109 25.08 -7.33 11.01
C ASP A 109 25.43 -5.85 11.23
N VAL A 110 24.65 -4.93 10.63
CA VAL A 110 24.92 -3.48 10.66
C VAL A 110 23.74 -2.68 11.21
N CYS A 111 22.52 -3.16 11.02
CA CYS A 111 21.30 -2.45 11.38
C CYS A 111 20.55 -3.20 12.49
N ASP A 112 20.21 -2.50 13.58
CA ASP A 112 19.38 -3.07 14.64
C ASP A 112 17.92 -3.23 14.20
N TYR A 113 17.41 -2.27 13.42
CA TYR A 113 16.01 -2.24 12.98
C TYR A 113 15.85 -1.65 11.58
N LEU A 114 15.23 -2.41 10.69
CA LEU A 114 14.79 -1.99 9.37
C LEU A 114 13.25 -1.86 9.37
N ASP A 115 12.73 -1.04 8.47
CA ASP A 115 11.29 -0.88 8.31
C ASP A 115 10.95 -0.29 6.94
N PHE A 116 9.66 -0.27 6.66
CA PHE A 116 9.08 0.56 5.60
C PHE A 116 8.86 1.99 6.10
N VAL A 117 8.92 2.95 5.19
CA VAL A 117 8.61 4.35 5.51
C VAL A 117 7.18 4.62 5.07
N ILE A 118 6.23 4.56 6.01
CA ILE A 118 4.79 4.61 5.70
C ILE A 118 4.12 5.80 6.40
N ALA A 119 3.17 6.43 5.72
CA ALA A 119 2.31 7.44 6.32
C ALA A 119 1.28 6.78 7.26
N PRO A 120 1.08 7.28 8.50
CA PRO A 120 0.17 6.68 9.46
C PRO A 120 -1.25 6.50 8.93
N GLY A 121 -1.83 5.33 9.15
CA GLY A 121 -3.17 4.97 8.68
C GLY A 121 -3.22 4.53 7.21
N ARG A 122 -2.09 4.46 6.50
CA ARG A 122 -1.97 4.04 5.10
C ARG A 122 -1.34 2.66 4.93
N GLU A 123 -1.03 1.98 6.03
CA GLU A 123 -0.27 0.72 6.08
C GLU A 123 -0.96 -0.38 5.28
N LYS A 124 -2.27 -0.56 5.47
CA LYS A 124 -3.02 -1.60 4.76
C LYS A 124 -3.03 -1.39 3.24
N ASP A 125 -3.26 -0.16 2.79
CA ASP A 125 -3.22 0.18 1.36
C ASP A 125 -1.82 -0.09 0.80
N PHE A 126 -0.80 0.38 1.51
CA PHE A 126 0.60 0.22 1.13
C PHE A 126 0.98 -1.25 0.99
N PHE A 127 0.71 -2.08 2.00
CA PHE A 127 1.10 -3.50 1.97
C PHE A 127 0.34 -4.29 0.92
N ASN A 128 -0.96 -4.06 0.73
CA ASN A 128 -1.71 -4.75 -0.32
C ASN A 128 -1.12 -4.47 -1.71
N LEU A 129 -0.87 -3.20 -2.01
CA LEU A 129 -0.32 -2.78 -3.30
C LEU A 129 1.12 -3.27 -3.50
N LEU A 130 1.95 -3.21 -2.47
CA LEU A 130 3.32 -3.72 -2.51
C LEU A 130 3.36 -5.22 -2.77
N LEU A 131 2.55 -6.01 -2.05
CA LEU A 131 2.52 -7.46 -2.19
C LEU A 131 2.00 -7.89 -3.57
N ASP A 132 0.98 -7.22 -4.09
CA ASP A 132 0.46 -7.48 -5.43
C ASP A 132 1.52 -7.20 -6.51
N ASP A 133 2.26 -6.09 -6.37
CA ASP A 133 3.35 -5.71 -7.28
C ASP A 133 4.53 -6.69 -7.21
N LEU A 134 5.00 -7.04 -6.00
CA LEU A 134 6.05 -8.03 -5.81
C LEU A 134 5.69 -9.38 -6.44
N ARG A 135 4.45 -9.84 -6.25
CA ARG A 135 3.96 -11.09 -6.85
C ARG A 135 3.94 -11.03 -8.38
N GLN A 136 3.52 -9.91 -8.96
CA GLN A 136 3.52 -9.72 -10.42
C GLN A 136 4.95 -9.73 -11.00
N LYS A 137 5.92 -9.21 -10.23
CA LYS A 137 7.35 -9.24 -10.56
C LYS A 137 8.02 -10.59 -10.24
N GLY A 138 7.27 -11.61 -9.82
CA GLY A 138 7.77 -12.96 -9.56
C GLY A 138 8.46 -13.15 -8.21
N VAL A 139 8.40 -12.16 -7.32
CA VAL A 139 8.91 -12.29 -5.95
C VAL A 139 7.93 -13.13 -5.14
N ASN A 140 8.43 -14.23 -4.58
CA ASN A 140 7.62 -15.18 -3.81
C ASN A 140 8.01 -15.27 -2.33
N HIS A 141 9.07 -14.55 -1.92
CA HIS A 141 9.53 -14.48 -0.55
C HIS A 141 9.92 -13.05 -0.19
N LEU A 142 9.49 -12.60 0.99
CA LEU A 142 9.80 -11.29 1.54
C LEU A 142 10.44 -11.47 2.92
N ASP A 143 11.74 -11.20 3.04
CA ASP A 143 12.46 -11.22 4.32
C ASP A 143 12.57 -9.81 4.89
N LEU A 144 11.90 -9.58 6.02
CA LEU A 144 11.79 -8.26 6.62
C LEU A 144 12.71 -8.05 7.82
N ARG A 145 13.57 -9.02 8.13
CA ARG A 145 14.39 -8.96 9.35
C ARG A 145 15.66 -8.11 9.16
N PRO A 146 16.12 -7.43 10.22
CA PRO A 146 15.48 -7.30 11.53
C PRO A 146 14.38 -6.22 11.52
N LEU A 147 13.20 -6.53 12.06
CA LEU A 147 12.12 -5.56 12.26
C LEU A 147 12.21 -4.90 13.63
N ARG A 148 11.79 -3.64 13.72
CA ARG A 148 11.53 -3.01 15.01
C ARG A 148 10.36 -3.69 15.73
N PRO A 149 10.40 -3.87 17.08
CA PRO A 149 9.27 -4.46 17.82
C PRO A 149 7.93 -3.73 17.65
N ASP A 150 7.95 -2.44 17.32
CA ASP A 150 6.77 -1.61 17.06
C ASP A 150 6.56 -1.34 15.55
N SER A 151 7.23 -2.09 14.67
CA SER A 151 7.04 -1.96 13.22
C SER A 151 5.60 -2.29 12.83
N THR A 152 5.04 -1.45 11.97
CA THR A 152 3.68 -1.61 11.44
C THR A 152 3.51 -2.87 10.59
N VAL A 153 4.62 -3.46 10.12
CA VAL A 153 4.64 -4.77 9.47
C VAL A 153 3.97 -5.83 10.36
N LEU A 154 4.32 -5.85 11.65
CA LEU A 154 3.86 -6.89 12.58
C LEU A 154 2.35 -6.86 12.82
N THR A 155 1.72 -5.70 12.63
CA THR A 155 0.27 -5.53 12.84
C THR A 155 -0.54 -5.53 11.54
N SER A 156 0.10 -5.26 10.40
CA SER A 156 -0.59 -5.02 9.13
C SER A 156 -0.43 -6.16 8.12
N LEU A 157 0.56 -7.04 8.32
CA LEU A 157 0.81 -8.24 7.51
C LEU A 157 0.49 -9.55 8.25
N ALA A 158 -0.02 -9.48 9.49
CA ALA A 158 -0.42 -10.64 10.30
C ALA A 158 -1.83 -11.15 9.98
#